data_AF-A0A6A6IG13-F1
#
_entry.id   AF-A0A6A6IG13-F1
#
_cell.length_a   1.000
_cell.length_b   1.000
_cell.length_c   1.000
_cell.angle_alpha   90.00
_cell.angle_beta   90.00
_cell.angle_gamma   90.00
#
_symmetry.space_group_name_H-M   'P 1'
#
loop_
_entity.id
_entity.type
_entity.pdbx_description
1 polymer ?
#
loop_
_entity_poly.entity_id
_entity_poly.type
_entity_poly.pdbx_seq_one_letter_code
_entity_poly.pdbx_strand_id
1 'polypeptide(L)'
;MAPAIDPPQTVEWQGKRVPVWSMQTIDYGMLLSQDPAEVDKVLKACLEEGYFYLDLQSIDGRRMLADQQETLKLMHRFFEAPIEEKNEFGLISSHLGYEPVGSRTGAFGAGTKDGYEMLKVSRDEIQRGSPKVPAPIKNSGDLQVLENAIGSCNTITKVILSALSTGMNLTGASRFENSHRNDRPSTTTLSMMHYLPSDVTGNKKIGHQKHTDISSLTLLFSEQWGLQIRPPGTCGAREMGFVAPKPGCAFVHVGDSLRFASGMKMQSCIHRVVPFNPSEHRYSIAYFLRAEDDTMFMDSEGRYVTAGQWHDEKFKAFTDPWQWQAMAPKSMILGGMKEAGEDDPTGEPAFVSAPAVSKEEVKEIAVQA
;
A
#
# COMPACT_ATOMS: atom_id res chain seq x y z
N MET A 1 -27.79 13.03 -11.96
CA MET A 1 -26.93 12.15 -11.16
C MET A 1 -27.41 10.73 -11.39
N ALA A 2 -26.57 9.84 -11.89
CA ALA A 2 -26.88 8.42 -11.86
C ALA A 2 -27.05 8.01 -10.39
N PRO A 3 -28.00 7.14 -10.04
CA PRO A 3 -28.14 6.68 -8.66
C PRO A 3 -26.82 6.03 -8.24
N ALA A 4 -26.24 6.49 -7.13
CA ALA A 4 -25.12 5.83 -6.50
C ALA A 4 -25.63 4.48 -5.99
N ILE A 5 -25.37 3.43 -6.76
CA ILE A 5 -25.64 2.06 -6.34
C ILE A 5 -24.58 1.76 -5.29
N ASP A 6 -25.00 1.52 -4.05
CA ASP A 6 -24.09 1.06 -3.00
C ASP A 6 -23.31 -0.16 -3.52
N PRO A 7 -21.99 -0.23 -3.26
CA PRO A 7 -21.20 -1.36 -3.72
C PRO A 7 -21.80 -2.66 -3.16
N PRO A 8 -21.72 -3.77 -3.92
CA PRO A 8 -22.26 -5.05 -3.46
C PRO A 8 -21.56 -5.45 -2.16
N GLN A 9 -22.27 -6.08 -1.23
CA GLN A 9 -21.67 -6.54 0.04
C GLN A 9 -20.70 -7.70 -0.17
N THR A 10 -20.82 -8.44 -1.27
CA THR A 10 -19.97 -9.57 -1.65
C THR A 10 -19.81 -9.64 -3.16
N VAL A 11 -18.70 -10.21 -3.62
CA VAL A 11 -18.42 -10.49 -5.03
C VAL A 11 -18.04 -11.95 -5.22
N GLU A 12 -18.37 -12.52 -6.38
CA GLU A 12 -17.89 -13.84 -6.78
C GLU A 12 -16.47 -13.69 -7.35
N TRP A 13 -15.50 -14.35 -6.74
CA TRP A 13 -14.09 -14.33 -7.16
C TRP A 13 -13.50 -15.74 -7.01
N GLN A 14 -12.96 -16.27 -8.11
CA GLN A 14 -12.38 -17.62 -8.19
C GLN A 14 -13.32 -18.73 -7.66
N GLY A 15 -14.62 -18.62 -7.93
CA GLY A 15 -15.63 -19.60 -7.51
C GLY A 15 -15.99 -19.54 -6.01
N LYS A 16 -15.52 -18.52 -5.29
CA LYS A 16 -15.90 -18.24 -3.90
C LYS A 16 -16.59 -16.88 -3.80
N ARG A 17 -17.51 -16.77 -2.84
CA ARG A 17 -18.08 -15.48 -2.44
C ARG A 17 -17.16 -14.80 -1.45
N VAL A 18 -16.61 -13.65 -1.84
CA VAL A 18 -15.66 -12.87 -1.05
C VAL A 18 -16.34 -11.58 -0.58
N PRO A 19 -16.16 -11.13 0.67
CA PRO A 19 -16.74 -9.89 1.14
C PRO A 19 -16.17 -8.67 0.40
N VAL A 20 -16.98 -7.63 0.30
CA VAL A 20 -16.54 -6.29 -0.05
C VAL A 20 -16.67 -5.44 1.22
N TRP A 21 -15.55 -4.93 1.70
CA TRP A 21 -15.56 -4.18 2.96
C TRP A 21 -16.08 -2.77 2.74
N SER A 22 -17.15 -2.44 3.47
CA SER A 22 -17.60 -1.05 3.61
C SER A 22 -16.65 -0.28 4.50
N MET A 23 -16.60 1.04 4.30
CA MET A 23 -15.78 1.96 5.08
C MET A 23 -16.39 3.35 5.04
N GLN A 24 -15.94 4.21 5.96
CA GLN A 24 -16.36 5.61 5.98
C GLN A 24 -15.89 6.34 4.72
N THR A 25 -16.69 7.31 4.26
CA THR A 25 -16.29 8.26 3.22
C THR A 25 -16.14 9.63 3.87
N ILE A 26 -14.94 10.20 3.81
CA ILE A 26 -14.55 11.46 4.42
C ILE A 26 -14.62 12.57 3.36
N ASP A 27 -15.33 13.66 3.62
CA ASP A 27 -15.40 14.83 2.73
C ASP A 27 -14.12 15.67 2.89
N TYR A 28 -13.36 15.81 1.81
CA TYR A 28 -12.11 16.57 1.85
C TYR A 28 -12.30 18.07 2.14
N GLY A 29 -13.37 18.70 1.63
CA GLY A 29 -13.61 20.14 1.84
C GLY A 29 -13.97 20.45 3.30
N MET A 30 -14.79 19.60 3.92
CA MET A 30 -15.09 19.69 5.35
C MET A 30 -13.86 19.40 6.21
N LEU A 31 -13.05 18.40 5.83
CA LEU A 31 -11.81 18.08 6.55
C LEU A 31 -10.77 19.20 6.45
N LEU A 32 -10.63 19.82 5.27
CA LEU A 32 -9.79 20.99 5.03
C LEU A 32 -10.20 22.17 5.91
N SER A 33 -11.51 22.32 6.13
CA SER A 33 -12.07 23.34 7.01
C SER A 33 -11.97 23.01 8.51
N GLN A 34 -11.39 21.85 8.87
CA GLN A 34 -11.35 21.32 10.25
C GLN A 34 -12.76 21.22 10.87
N ASP A 35 -13.77 20.86 10.07
CA ASP A 35 -15.12 20.63 10.59
C ASP A 35 -15.09 19.58 11.72
N PRO A 36 -15.62 19.86 12.92
CA PRO A 36 -15.51 18.95 14.05
C PRO A 36 -16.09 17.55 13.79
N ALA A 37 -17.22 17.45 13.08
CA ALA A 37 -17.84 16.16 12.82
C ALA A 37 -17.00 15.33 11.82
N GLU A 38 -16.43 15.98 10.81
CA GLU A 38 -15.58 15.30 9.83
C GLU A 38 -14.20 14.92 10.40
N VAL A 39 -13.65 15.75 11.31
CA VAL A 39 -12.45 15.44 12.11
C VAL A 39 -12.68 14.20 12.98
N ASP A 40 -13.78 14.16 13.74
CA ASP A 40 -14.13 13.01 14.58
C ASP A 40 -14.31 11.73 13.75
N LYS A 41 -14.93 11.86 12.58
CA LYS A 41 -15.18 10.76 11.66
C LYS A 41 -13.89 10.17 11.08
N VAL A 42 -12.95 11.00 10.63
CA VAL A 42 -11.65 10.50 10.13
C VAL A 42 -10.81 9.91 11.27
N LEU A 43 -10.86 10.51 12.46
CA LEU A 43 -10.17 10.00 13.63
C LEU A 43 -10.68 8.60 13.98
N LYS A 44 -12.01 8.44 14.05
CA LYS A 44 -12.65 7.16 14.32
C LYS A 44 -12.27 6.11 13.27
N ALA A 45 -12.31 6.47 11.98
CA ALA A 45 -11.88 5.56 10.91
C ALA A 45 -10.43 5.09 11.09
N CYS A 46 -9.50 5.98 11.47
CA CYS A 46 -8.10 5.63 11.70
C CYS A 46 -7.86 4.79 12.98
N LEU A 47 -8.64 5.03 14.04
CA LEU A 47 -8.55 4.30 15.31
C LEU A 47 -9.17 2.90 15.25
N GLU A 48 -10.28 2.75 14.51
CA GLU A 48 -11.05 1.51 14.48
C GLU A 48 -10.67 0.61 13.31
N GLU A 49 -10.54 1.15 12.10
CA GLU A 49 -10.38 0.37 10.87
C GLU A 49 -9.01 0.56 10.22
N GLY A 50 -8.46 1.78 10.26
CA GLY A 50 -7.18 2.13 9.65
C GLY A 50 -7.27 2.54 8.18
N TYR A 51 -8.47 2.68 7.62
CA TYR A 51 -8.70 3.05 6.23
C TYR A 51 -10.06 3.71 6.01
N PHE A 52 -10.21 4.46 4.92
CA PHE A 52 -11.43 5.16 4.52
C PHE A 52 -11.36 5.61 3.06
N TYR A 53 -12.51 5.99 2.48
CA TYR A 53 -12.52 6.78 1.24
C TYR A 53 -12.40 8.26 1.56
N LEU A 54 -11.63 9.00 0.77
CA LEU A 54 -11.62 10.46 0.77
C LEU A 54 -12.36 10.96 -0.48
N ASP A 55 -13.49 11.62 -0.29
CA ASP A 55 -14.26 12.26 -1.36
C ASP A 55 -13.60 13.57 -1.79
N LEU A 56 -13.25 13.65 -3.07
CA LEU A 56 -12.55 14.76 -3.70
C LEU A 56 -13.43 15.50 -4.72
N GLN A 57 -14.74 15.27 -4.73
CA GLN A 57 -15.66 15.89 -5.70
C GLN A 57 -15.96 17.37 -5.40
N SER A 58 -15.67 17.84 -4.19
CA SER A 58 -15.82 19.24 -3.80
C SER A 58 -14.91 20.17 -4.61
N ILE A 59 -15.17 21.47 -4.56
CA ILE A 59 -14.36 22.48 -5.27
C ILE A 59 -12.88 22.45 -4.85
N ASP A 60 -12.61 22.07 -3.60
CA ASP A 60 -11.26 21.97 -3.04
C ASP A 60 -10.56 20.67 -3.44
N GLY A 61 -11.32 19.58 -3.65
CA GLY A 61 -10.79 18.27 -4.04
C GLY A 61 -10.63 18.08 -5.55
N ARG A 62 -11.45 18.76 -6.37
CA ARG A 62 -11.53 18.48 -7.82
C ARG A 62 -10.21 18.66 -8.58
N ARG A 63 -9.31 19.52 -8.07
CA ARG A 63 -7.97 19.69 -8.64
C ARG A 63 -7.17 18.39 -8.57
N MET A 64 -7.23 17.69 -7.44
CA MET A 64 -6.54 16.40 -7.28
C MET A 64 -7.07 15.36 -8.26
N LEU A 65 -8.37 15.34 -8.54
CA LEU A 65 -8.95 14.45 -9.54
C LEU A 65 -8.44 14.77 -10.96
N ALA A 66 -8.29 16.05 -11.30
CA ALA A 66 -7.71 16.45 -12.57
C ALA A 66 -6.22 16.06 -12.66
N ASP A 67 -5.43 16.34 -11.62
CA ASP A 67 -4.01 15.97 -11.55
C ASP A 67 -3.83 14.43 -11.64
N GLN A 68 -4.73 13.67 -11.01
CA GLN A 68 -4.74 12.20 -11.07
C GLN A 68 -5.00 11.69 -12.49
N GLN A 69 -5.93 12.29 -13.24
CA GLN A 69 -6.18 11.89 -14.62
C GLN A 69 -4.98 12.19 -15.53
N GLU A 70 -4.38 13.36 -15.43
CA GLU A 70 -3.16 13.66 -16.21
C GLU A 70 -2.00 12.71 -15.84
N THR A 71 -1.88 12.34 -14.56
CA THR A 71 -0.92 11.33 -14.11
C THR A 71 -1.23 9.95 -14.68
N LEU A 72 -2.51 9.56 -14.78
CA LEU A 72 -2.92 8.28 -15.36
C LEU A 72 -2.56 8.21 -16.85
N LYS A 73 -2.78 9.28 -17.62
CA LYS A 73 -2.36 9.37 -19.03
C LYS A 73 -0.84 9.25 -19.18
N LEU A 74 -0.08 9.97 -18.34
CA LEU A 74 1.37 9.88 -18.30
C LEU A 74 1.82 8.45 -17.97
N MET A 75 1.17 7.81 -16.99
CA MET A 75 1.44 6.45 -16.56
C MET A 75 1.24 5.43 -17.67
N HIS A 76 0.14 5.51 -18.43
CA HIS A 76 -0.09 4.64 -19.59
C HIS A 76 1.03 4.78 -20.61
N ARG A 77 1.36 6.02 -21.01
CA ARG A 77 2.41 6.28 -21.98
C ARG A 77 3.79 5.80 -21.51
N PHE A 78 4.08 5.95 -20.22
CA PHE A 78 5.33 5.44 -19.63
C PHE A 78 5.41 3.92 -19.72
N PHE A 79 4.36 3.19 -19.32
CA PHE A 79 4.40 1.72 -19.28
C PHE A 79 4.35 1.06 -20.66
N GLU A 80 3.82 1.75 -21.67
CA GLU A 80 3.89 1.35 -23.09
C GLU A 80 5.29 1.49 -23.70
N ALA A 81 6.19 2.26 -23.08
CA ALA A 81 7.53 2.46 -23.60
C ALA A 81 8.41 1.19 -23.54
N PRO A 82 9.43 1.07 -24.40
CA PRO A 82 10.39 -0.05 -24.36
C PRO A 82 11.05 -0.21 -22.99
N ILE A 83 11.35 -1.45 -22.60
CA ILE A 83 11.95 -1.77 -21.30
C ILE A 83 13.30 -1.08 -21.12
N GLU A 84 14.08 -0.91 -22.19
CA GLU A 84 15.37 -0.24 -22.19
C GLU A 84 15.24 1.23 -21.78
N GLU A 85 14.15 1.90 -22.20
CA GLU A 85 13.87 3.29 -21.84
C GLU A 85 13.29 3.39 -20.43
N LYS A 86 12.36 2.50 -20.06
CA LYS A 86 11.79 2.46 -18.69
C LYS A 86 12.87 2.20 -17.63
N ASN A 87 13.83 1.34 -17.96
CA ASN A 87 14.90 0.90 -17.07
C ASN A 87 16.18 1.76 -17.15
N GLU A 88 16.14 2.98 -17.73
CA GLU A 88 17.32 3.87 -17.88
C GLU A 88 18.16 3.96 -16.61
N PHE A 89 17.51 4.10 -15.46
CA PHE A 89 18.17 4.16 -14.15
C PHE A 89 17.99 2.90 -13.29
N GLY A 90 17.11 1.98 -13.70
CA GLY A 90 16.61 0.90 -12.85
C GLY A 90 16.08 1.40 -11.50
N LEU A 91 16.19 0.56 -10.48
CA LEU A 91 15.87 0.92 -9.10
C LEU A 91 17.09 1.60 -8.45
N ILE A 92 17.00 2.91 -8.24
CA ILE A 92 18.08 3.71 -7.65
C ILE A 92 18.09 3.55 -6.13
N SER A 93 16.91 3.55 -5.52
CA SER A 93 16.72 3.35 -4.09
C SER A 93 15.36 2.74 -3.81
N SER A 94 15.13 2.36 -2.56
CA SER A 94 13.89 1.78 -2.07
C SER A 94 12.63 2.64 -2.33
N HIS A 95 12.78 3.92 -2.68
CA HIS A 95 11.69 4.85 -2.97
C HIS A 95 11.88 5.64 -4.28
N LEU A 96 12.83 5.25 -5.16
CA LEU A 96 13.12 5.98 -6.40
C LEU A 96 13.57 5.04 -7.52
N GLY A 97 12.98 5.22 -8.70
CA GLY A 97 13.34 4.49 -9.91
C GLY A 97 12.32 3.43 -10.30
N TYR A 98 12.69 2.64 -11.30
CA TYR A 98 11.82 1.65 -11.95
C TYR A 98 12.10 0.23 -11.45
N GLU A 99 11.05 -0.52 -11.16
CA GLU A 99 11.08 -1.95 -10.83
C GLU A 99 10.37 -2.73 -11.95
N PRO A 100 11.07 -3.64 -12.65
CA PRO A 100 10.46 -4.49 -13.65
C PRO A 100 9.57 -5.58 -13.01
N VAL A 101 8.76 -6.21 -13.84
CA VAL A 101 7.87 -7.31 -13.45
C VAL A 101 8.64 -8.46 -12.80
N GLY A 102 8.11 -8.99 -11.70
CA GLY A 102 8.67 -10.15 -11.00
C GLY A 102 9.93 -9.84 -10.20
N SER A 103 10.05 -8.59 -9.74
CA SER A 103 11.14 -8.12 -8.87
C SER A 103 10.92 -8.47 -7.39
N ARG A 104 9.69 -8.78 -6.97
CA ARG A 104 9.31 -9.10 -5.58
C ARG A 104 8.57 -10.42 -5.46
N THR A 105 8.39 -10.85 -4.21
CA THR A 105 7.51 -11.97 -3.85
C THR A 105 6.05 -11.65 -4.17
N GLY A 106 5.36 -12.60 -4.80
CA GLY A 106 3.96 -12.46 -5.24
C GLY A 106 2.92 -12.68 -4.15
N ALA A 107 1.65 -12.46 -4.49
CA ALA A 107 0.52 -12.51 -3.54
C ALA A 107 0.17 -13.89 -2.98
N PHE A 108 0.74 -14.96 -3.54
CA PHE A 108 0.39 -16.34 -3.21
C PHE A 108 1.50 -17.06 -2.43
N GLY A 109 2.33 -16.30 -1.72
CA GLY A 109 3.32 -16.81 -0.78
C GLY A 109 4.67 -17.19 -1.41
N ALA A 110 5.46 -17.91 -0.61
CA ALA A 110 6.85 -18.24 -0.89
C ALA A 110 7.05 -18.91 -2.26
N GLY A 111 8.06 -18.45 -3.00
CA GLY A 111 8.40 -18.97 -4.33
C GLY A 111 7.57 -18.42 -5.49
N THR A 112 6.59 -17.55 -5.23
CA THR A 112 5.87 -16.81 -6.28
C THR A 112 6.51 -15.44 -6.53
N LYS A 113 6.43 -14.97 -7.77
CA LYS A 113 6.85 -13.62 -8.15
C LYS A 113 5.62 -12.73 -8.32
N ASP A 114 5.79 -11.44 -8.08
CA ASP A 114 4.77 -10.46 -8.45
C ASP A 114 4.52 -10.44 -9.97
N GLY A 115 3.41 -9.83 -10.36
CA GLY A 115 3.03 -9.66 -11.78
C GLY A 115 2.86 -8.20 -12.14
N TYR A 116 3.65 -7.30 -11.54
CA TYR A 116 3.51 -5.86 -11.79
C TYR A 116 4.86 -5.18 -11.96
N GLU A 117 4.88 -4.14 -12.79
CA GLU A 117 5.98 -3.19 -12.85
C GLU A 117 5.59 -1.89 -12.12
N MET A 118 6.58 -1.15 -11.64
CA MET A 118 6.36 0.07 -10.88
C MET A 118 7.42 1.12 -11.21
N LEU A 119 6.99 2.39 -11.28
CA LEU A 119 7.87 3.53 -11.29
C LEU A 119 7.64 4.38 -10.04
N LYS A 120 8.71 4.68 -9.32
CA LYS A 120 8.71 5.53 -8.12
C LYS A 120 9.38 6.87 -8.42
N VAL A 121 8.68 7.94 -8.08
CA VAL A 121 9.14 9.33 -8.23
C VAL A 121 9.23 9.97 -6.84
N SER A 122 10.45 10.29 -6.43
CA SER A 122 10.73 10.91 -5.13
C SER A 122 10.18 12.34 -5.08
N ARG A 123 9.43 12.64 -4.01
CA ARG A 123 8.94 14.00 -3.72
C ARG A 123 10.11 14.97 -3.56
N ASP A 124 11.14 14.55 -2.85
CA ASP A 124 12.31 15.37 -2.55
C ASP A 124 13.10 15.73 -3.81
N GLU A 125 13.23 14.81 -4.77
CA GLU A 125 13.89 15.08 -6.03
C GLU A 125 13.10 16.05 -6.93
N ILE A 126 11.78 15.92 -6.96
CA ILE A 126 10.88 16.86 -7.65
C ILE A 126 11.02 18.25 -7.03
N GLN A 127 10.99 18.35 -5.71
CA GLN A 127 11.15 19.63 -4.99
C GLN A 127 12.52 20.30 -5.25
N ARG A 128 13.59 19.51 -5.43
CA ARG A 128 14.92 20.03 -5.79
C ARG A 128 15.03 20.49 -7.25
N GLY A 129 14.04 20.18 -8.10
CA GLY A 129 14.03 20.55 -9.51
C GLY A 129 14.98 19.72 -10.39
N SER A 130 15.47 18.59 -9.89
CA SER A 130 16.40 17.71 -10.63
C SER A 130 16.05 16.23 -10.47
N PRO A 131 14.84 15.79 -10.86
CA PRO A 131 14.41 14.42 -10.64
C PRO A 131 15.05 13.42 -11.58
N LYS A 132 15.42 12.26 -11.03
CA LYS A 132 15.91 11.10 -11.80
C LYS A 132 14.73 10.30 -12.32
N VAL A 133 14.06 10.86 -13.33
CA VAL A 133 12.99 10.18 -14.06
C VAL A 133 13.49 9.68 -15.41
N PRO A 134 13.07 8.49 -15.88
CA PRO A 134 13.51 7.95 -17.17
C PRO A 134 13.07 8.80 -18.36
N ALA A 135 13.77 8.66 -19.48
CA ALA A 135 13.60 9.43 -20.71
C ALA A 135 12.14 9.59 -21.20
N PRO A 136 11.27 8.54 -21.15
CA PRO A 136 9.89 8.66 -21.61
C PRO A 136 9.04 9.73 -20.91
N ILE A 137 9.45 10.18 -19.71
CA ILE A 137 8.72 11.14 -18.88
C ILE A 137 9.59 12.31 -18.39
N LYS A 138 10.70 12.58 -19.07
CA LYS A 138 11.69 13.59 -18.65
C LYS A 138 11.44 14.99 -19.21
N ASN A 139 10.47 15.15 -20.11
CA ASN A 139 10.14 16.45 -20.70
C ASN A 139 9.44 17.38 -19.69
N SER A 140 9.47 18.69 -19.94
CA SER A 140 8.96 19.70 -19.01
C SER A 140 7.46 19.57 -18.71
N GLY A 141 6.65 19.11 -19.67
CA GLY A 141 5.22 18.90 -19.47
C GLY A 141 4.95 17.77 -18.48
N ASP A 142 5.66 16.65 -18.65
CA ASP A 142 5.52 15.48 -17.78
C ASP A 142 6.05 15.74 -16.37
N LEU A 143 7.16 16.48 -16.26
CA LEU A 143 7.66 16.93 -14.97
C LEU A 143 6.64 17.81 -14.24
N GLN A 144 5.92 18.69 -14.96
CA GLN A 144 4.87 19.51 -14.37
C GLN A 144 3.68 18.67 -13.89
N VAL A 145 3.31 17.62 -14.63
CA VAL A 145 2.26 16.67 -14.21
C VAL A 145 2.65 15.98 -12.90
N LEU A 146 3.88 15.46 -12.82
CA LEU A 146 4.41 14.82 -11.61
C LEU A 146 4.47 15.80 -10.43
N GLU A 147 4.92 17.03 -10.67
CA GLU A 147 4.98 18.10 -9.65
C GLU A 147 3.59 18.43 -9.11
N ASN A 148 2.60 18.61 -9.99
CA ASN A 148 1.22 18.89 -9.60
C ASN A 148 0.63 17.75 -8.78
N ALA A 149 0.77 16.51 -9.25
CA ALA A 149 0.26 15.33 -8.55
C ALA A 149 0.89 15.16 -7.17
N ILE A 150 2.22 15.27 -7.07
CA ILE A 150 2.94 15.19 -5.79
C ILE A 150 2.53 16.34 -4.87
N GLY A 151 2.44 17.57 -5.37
CA GLY A 151 2.05 18.74 -4.59
C GLY A 151 0.63 18.62 -4.02
N SER A 152 -0.32 18.18 -4.84
CA SER A 152 -1.72 17.96 -4.42
C SER A 152 -1.83 16.82 -3.40
N CYS A 153 -1.19 15.67 -3.64
CA CYS A 153 -1.14 14.56 -2.69
C CYS A 153 -0.50 14.98 -1.34
N ASN A 154 0.62 15.70 -1.38
CA ASN A 154 1.33 16.17 -0.19
C ASN A 154 0.46 17.12 0.64
N THR A 155 -0.29 18.01 -0.01
CA THR A 155 -1.20 18.94 0.66
C THR A 155 -2.33 18.19 1.33
N ILE A 156 -3.03 17.31 0.60
CA ILE A 156 -4.15 16.52 1.12
C ILE A 156 -3.74 15.67 2.31
N THR A 157 -2.62 14.95 2.20
CA THR A 157 -2.16 14.06 3.27
C THR A 157 -1.75 14.85 4.52
N LYS A 158 -1.19 16.06 4.39
CA LYS A 158 -0.94 16.96 5.53
C LYS A 158 -2.20 17.52 6.17
N VAL A 159 -3.24 17.80 5.38
CA VAL A 159 -4.56 18.17 5.90
C VAL A 159 -5.14 17.05 6.77
N ILE A 160 -5.04 15.80 6.30
CA ILE A 160 -5.46 14.63 7.07
C ILE A 160 -4.65 14.52 8.38
N LEU A 161 -3.31 14.64 8.33
CA LEU A 161 -2.49 14.63 9.54
C LEU A 161 -2.86 15.74 10.51
N SER A 162 -3.10 16.96 10.02
CA SER A 162 -3.52 18.09 10.86
C SER A 162 -4.87 17.84 11.53
N ALA A 163 -5.85 17.29 10.80
CA ALA A 163 -7.13 16.90 11.34
C ALA A 163 -7.00 15.81 12.42
N LEU A 164 -6.18 14.78 12.18
CA LEU A 164 -5.90 13.74 13.15
C LEU A 164 -5.21 14.29 14.40
N SER A 165 -4.24 15.21 14.24
CA SER A 165 -3.60 15.92 15.35
C SER A 165 -4.64 16.68 16.19
N THR A 166 -5.55 17.41 15.53
CA THR A 166 -6.63 18.15 16.18
C THR A 166 -7.58 17.20 16.93
N GLY A 167 -8.07 16.15 16.29
CA GLY A 167 -8.98 15.18 16.92
C GLY A 167 -8.34 14.42 18.10
N MET A 168 -7.02 14.20 18.06
CA MET A 168 -6.28 13.62 19.18
C MET A 168 -5.86 14.64 20.26
N ASN A 169 -6.26 15.91 20.12
CA ASN A 169 -5.87 17.02 20.99
C ASN A 169 -4.34 17.21 21.12
N LEU A 170 -3.59 16.93 20.05
CA LEU A 170 -2.14 17.14 19.99
C LEU A 170 -1.82 18.62 19.77
N THR A 171 -0.80 19.11 20.48
CA THR A 171 -0.38 20.52 20.47
C THR A 171 1.13 20.65 20.28
N GLY A 172 1.58 21.79 19.77
CA GLY A 172 3.00 22.10 19.57
C GLY A 172 3.72 21.01 18.78
N ALA A 173 4.91 20.62 19.23
CA ALA A 173 5.77 19.64 18.58
C ALA A 173 5.16 18.23 18.46
N SER A 174 4.11 17.91 19.23
CA SER A 174 3.48 16.57 19.21
C SER A 174 2.54 16.34 18.02
N ARG A 175 2.20 17.38 17.26
CA ARG A 175 1.31 17.27 16.09
C ARG A 175 2.01 16.51 14.95
N PHE A 176 1.30 15.57 14.32
CA PHE A 176 1.87 14.62 13.35
C PHE A 176 2.48 15.29 12.11
N GLU A 177 1.88 16.36 11.61
CA GLU A 177 2.36 17.07 10.43
C GLU A 177 3.73 17.75 10.64
N ASN A 178 4.15 17.95 11.90
CA ASN A 178 5.47 18.53 12.22
C ASN A 178 6.64 17.57 11.96
N SER A 179 6.37 16.27 11.82
CA SER A 179 7.33 15.26 11.39
C SER A 179 7.34 15.04 9.87
N HIS A 180 6.67 15.92 9.10
CA HIS A 180 6.51 15.79 7.65
C HIS A 180 6.87 17.09 6.93
N ARG A 181 7.90 17.82 7.39
CA ARG A 181 8.28 19.11 6.80
C ARG A 181 8.91 18.93 5.43
N ASN A 182 8.61 19.86 4.52
CA ASN A 182 9.03 19.70 3.13
C ASN A 182 10.54 19.95 2.93
N ASP A 183 11.15 20.77 3.75
CA ASP A 183 12.58 21.12 3.73
C ASP A 183 13.47 20.06 4.37
N ARG A 184 12.89 18.98 4.89
CA ARG A 184 13.58 17.89 5.56
C ARG A 184 13.55 16.62 4.70
N PRO A 185 14.64 15.84 4.67
CA PRO A 185 14.70 14.60 3.91
C PRO A 185 13.62 13.61 4.35
N SER A 186 12.92 13.03 3.37
CA SER A 186 12.11 11.85 3.63
C SER A 186 12.10 10.92 2.42
N THR A 187 11.82 9.66 2.68
CA THR A 187 11.59 8.66 1.62
C THR A 187 10.23 8.80 0.93
N THR A 188 9.50 9.92 1.08
CA THR A 188 8.17 10.13 0.47
C THR A 188 8.21 9.99 -1.06
N THR A 189 7.27 9.23 -1.63
CA THR A 189 7.26 8.92 -3.06
C THR A 189 5.86 8.82 -3.63
N LEU A 190 5.71 9.26 -4.88
CA LEU A 190 4.62 8.85 -5.76
C LEU A 190 5.05 7.53 -6.45
N SER A 191 4.15 6.57 -6.53
CA SER A 191 4.35 5.30 -7.21
C SER A 191 3.24 5.08 -8.23
N MET A 192 3.64 4.87 -9.48
CA MET A 192 2.80 4.41 -10.56
C MET A 192 2.98 2.90 -10.69
N MET A 193 1.90 2.13 -10.66
CA MET A 193 1.94 0.66 -10.69
C MET A 193 1.08 0.13 -11.83
N HIS A 194 1.63 -0.82 -12.57
CA HIS A 194 0.97 -1.51 -13.67
C HIS A 194 1.06 -3.02 -13.48
N TYR A 195 -0.09 -3.62 -13.19
CA TYR A 195 -0.27 -5.05 -13.02
C TYR A 195 -0.65 -5.66 -14.37
N LEU A 196 0.14 -6.65 -14.80
CA LEU A 196 -0.04 -7.31 -16.08
C LEU A 196 -1.05 -8.46 -15.99
N PRO A 197 -1.75 -8.76 -17.08
CA PRO A 197 -2.54 -9.97 -17.22
C PRO A 197 -1.74 -11.26 -16.94
N SER A 198 -2.44 -12.28 -16.46
CA SER A 198 -1.86 -13.57 -16.04
C SER A 198 -1.29 -14.39 -17.20
N ASP A 199 -1.87 -14.22 -18.39
CA ASP A 199 -1.41 -14.80 -19.65
C ASP A 199 -0.11 -14.15 -20.15
N VAL A 200 0.05 -12.83 -19.96
CA VAL A 200 1.31 -12.12 -20.27
C VAL A 200 2.43 -12.56 -19.34
N THR A 201 2.14 -12.71 -18.04
CA THR A 201 3.14 -13.12 -17.04
C THR A 201 3.42 -14.63 -17.02
N GLY A 202 2.59 -15.44 -17.70
CA GLY A 202 2.66 -16.90 -17.67
C GLY A 202 2.40 -17.52 -16.29
N ASN A 203 1.98 -16.73 -15.31
CA ASN A 203 1.80 -17.13 -13.93
C ASN A 203 0.39 -16.72 -13.45
N LYS A 204 -0.39 -17.69 -12.95
CA LYS A 204 -1.71 -17.41 -12.38
C LYS A 204 -1.65 -16.88 -10.95
N LYS A 205 -0.46 -16.87 -10.34
CA LYS A 205 -0.19 -16.44 -8.97
C LYS A 205 0.44 -15.04 -8.91
N ILE A 206 -0.20 -14.09 -9.59
CA ILE A 206 0.26 -12.69 -9.69
C ILE A 206 -0.43 -11.78 -8.67
N GLY A 207 0.27 -10.74 -8.24
CA GLY A 207 -0.28 -9.74 -7.33
C GLY A 207 0.78 -9.15 -6.42
N HIS A 208 0.35 -8.23 -5.55
CA HIS A 208 1.20 -7.67 -4.51
C HIS A 208 0.92 -8.41 -3.20
N GLN A 209 1.96 -8.95 -2.57
CA GLN A 209 1.86 -9.70 -1.32
C GLN A 209 1.15 -8.95 -0.20
N LYS A 210 0.60 -9.72 0.73
CA LYS A 210 -0.06 -9.19 1.92
C LYS A 210 0.96 -8.48 2.80
N HIS A 211 0.67 -7.23 3.15
CA HIS A 211 1.53 -6.41 3.99
C HIS A 211 0.78 -5.24 4.63
N THR A 212 1.48 -4.49 5.49
CA THR A 212 1.15 -3.09 5.80
C THR A 212 2.18 -2.15 5.19
N ASP A 213 1.82 -0.89 4.97
CA ASP A 213 2.76 0.09 4.41
C ASP A 213 3.69 0.68 5.46
N ILE A 214 4.94 0.96 5.05
CA ILE A 214 5.93 1.68 5.87
C ILE A 214 5.48 3.12 6.21
N SER A 215 4.64 3.72 5.35
CA SER A 215 4.27 5.14 5.37
C SER A 215 3.54 5.58 6.64
N SER A 216 3.35 6.89 6.78
CA SER A 216 2.39 7.46 7.73
C SER A 216 0.97 7.33 7.17
N LEU A 217 0.80 7.79 5.93
CA LEU A 217 -0.45 7.68 5.18
C LEU A 217 -0.13 7.23 3.75
N THR A 218 -1.04 6.44 3.19
CA THR A 218 -1.05 6.14 1.76
C THR A 218 -2.33 6.69 1.15
N LEU A 219 -2.19 7.45 0.06
CA LEU A 219 -3.29 7.94 -0.77
C LEU A 219 -3.27 7.17 -2.09
N LEU A 220 -4.27 6.33 -2.32
CA LEU A 220 -4.34 5.40 -3.45
C LEU A 220 -5.49 5.76 -4.40
N PHE A 221 -5.16 5.85 -5.68
CA PHE A 221 -6.12 5.99 -6.77
C PHE A 221 -6.10 4.72 -7.63
N SER A 222 -7.27 4.11 -7.80
CA SER A 222 -7.47 2.93 -8.64
C SER A 222 -8.92 2.92 -9.11
N GLU A 223 -9.13 2.90 -10.42
CA GLU A 223 -10.46 2.80 -11.03
C GLU A 223 -10.94 1.34 -11.16
N GLN A 224 -10.05 0.39 -10.86
CA GLN A 224 -10.24 -1.04 -11.10
C GLN A 224 -10.18 -1.84 -9.80
N TRP A 225 -10.92 -2.96 -9.77
CA TRP A 225 -10.91 -3.91 -8.66
C TRP A 225 -9.54 -4.57 -8.51
N GLY A 226 -9.26 -5.12 -7.33
CA GLY A 226 -8.07 -5.94 -7.09
C GLY A 226 -7.41 -5.72 -5.74
N LEU A 227 -7.63 -4.55 -5.14
CA LEU A 227 -7.23 -4.30 -3.75
C LEU A 227 -8.10 -5.14 -2.81
N GLN A 228 -7.45 -5.91 -1.94
CA GLN A 228 -8.08 -6.56 -0.81
C GLN A 228 -7.47 -6.07 0.50
N ILE A 229 -8.33 -5.90 1.50
CA ILE A 229 -7.94 -5.48 2.84
C ILE A 229 -8.41 -6.48 3.89
N ARG A 230 -7.73 -6.46 5.02
CA ARG A 230 -8.11 -7.19 6.22
C ARG A 230 -8.36 -6.17 7.33
N PRO A 231 -9.62 -5.96 7.75
CA PRO A 231 -9.88 -5.07 8.85
C PRO A 231 -9.29 -5.62 10.16
N PRO A 232 -8.85 -4.75 11.07
CA PRO A 232 -8.41 -5.15 12.41
C PRO A 232 -9.57 -5.78 13.19
N GLY A 233 -9.30 -6.81 14.00
CA GLY A 233 -10.32 -7.54 14.76
C GLY A 233 -10.03 -7.57 16.27
N THR A 234 -11.02 -7.18 17.08
CA THR A 234 -11.04 -7.42 18.55
C THR A 234 -11.73 -8.74 18.93
N CYS A 235 -12.45 -9.39 18.00
CA CYS A 235 -13.34 -10.52 18.26
C CYS A 235 -13.17 -11.73 17.31
N GLY A 236 -12.01 -11.87 16.67
CA GLY A 236 -11.73 -12.95 15.73
C GLY A 236 -11.62 -12.48 14.28
N ALA A 237 -11.09 -13.36 13.44
CA ALA A 237 -10.69 -13.13 12.06
C ALA A 237 -11.72 -12.35 11.24
N ARG A 238 -11.36 -11.19 10.68
CA ARG A 238 -11.96 -10.76 9.41
C ARG A 238 -11.11 -11.31 8.27
N GLU A 239 -11.75 -11.94 7.30
CA GLU A 239 -11.09 -12.45 6.10
C GLU A 239 -10.65 -11.31 5.17
N MET A 240 -9.81 -11.64 4.19
CA MET A 240 -9.46 -10.68 3.12
C MET A 240 -10.71 -10.39 2.29
N GLY A 241 -11.06 -9.12 2.13
CA GLY A 241 -12.20 -8.68 1.32
C GLY A 241 -11.82 -7.56 0.38
N PHE A 242 -12.56 -7.45 -0.73
CA PHE A 242 -12.27 -6.46 -1.75
C PHE A 242 -12.66 -5.05 -1.32
N VAL A 243 -11.95 -4.08 -1.89
CA VAL A 243 -12.29 -2.65 -1.85
C VAL A 243 -12.90 -2.28 -3.20
N ALA A 244 -14.13 -1.78 -3.19
CA ALA A 244 -14.82 -1.38 -4.41
C ALA A 244 -14.23 -0.08 -4.99
N PRO A 245 -13.89 -0.02 -6.28
CA PRO A 245 -13.51 1.24 -6.91
C PRO A 245 -14.64 2.28 -6.75
N LYS A 246 -14.29 3.48 -6.28
CA LYS A 246 -15.25 4.55 -6.01
C LYS A 246 -14.84 5.82 -6.78
N PRO A 247 -15.49 6.13 -7.92
CA PRO A 247 -15.17 7.30 -8.72
C PRO A 247 -15.23 8.60 -7.93
N GLY A 248 -14.24 9.47 -8.13
CA GLY A 248 -14.11 10.75 -7.41
C GLY A 248 -13.61 10.62 -5.98
N CYS A 249 -13.27 9.41 -5.52
CA CYS A 249 -12.67 9.18 -4.21
C CYS A 249 -11.25 8.61 -4.34
N ALA A 250 -10.41 8.92 -3.36
CA ALA A 250 -9.19 8.16 -3.11
C ALA A 250 -9.43 7.13 -2.00
N PHE A 251 -8.76 5.99 -2.04
CA PHE A 251 -8.63 5.12 -0.88
C PHE A 251 -7.47 5.62 -0.02
N VAL A 252 -7.71 5.89 1.26
CA VAL A 252 -6.69 6.33 2.20
C VAL A 252 -6.53 5.28 3.29
N HIS A 253 -5.29 4.96 3.63
CA HIS A 253 -5.02 4.11 4.78
C HIS A 253 -3.79 4.53 5.57
N VAL A 254 -3.83 4.15 6.85
CA VAL A 254 -2.77 4.36 7.82
C VAL A 254 -1.68 3.31 7.63
N GLY A 255 -0.44 3.76 7.56
CA GLY A 255 0.74 2.90 7.57
C GLY A 255 1.38 2.81 8.96
N ASP A 256 2.47 2.05 9.03
CA ASP A 256 3.17 1.73 10.28
C ASP A 256 3.66 2.98 11.02
N SER A 257 4.21 3.96 10.30
CA SER A 257 4.85 5.13 10.92
C SER A 257 3.85 5.96 11.73
N LEU A 258 2.63 6.16 11.20
CA LEU A 258 1.58 6.89 11.92
C LEU A 258 0.97 6.05 13.04
N ARG A 259 0.86 4.72 12.82
CA ARG A 259 0.52 3.79 13.89
C ARG A 259 1.49 3.92 15.07
N PHE A 260 2.80 3.91 14.83
CA PHE A 260 3.80 4.07 15.88
C PHE A 260 3.77 5.46 16.51
N ALA A 261 3.69 6.52 15.70
CA ALA A 261 3.60 7.89 16.19
C ALA A 261 2.37 8.13 17.08
N SER A 262 1.26 7.44 16.82
CA SER A 262 0.04 7.51 17.65
C SER A 262 0.12 6.69 18.94
N GLY A 263 1.25 6.05 19.24
CA GLY A 263 1.40 5.12 20.36
C GLY A 263 0.58 3.85 20.15
N MET A 264 0.58 3.32 18.92
CA MET A 264 -0.15 2.12 18.52
C MET A 264 -1.68 2.22 18.63
N LYS A 265 -2.23 3.45 18.70
CA LYS A 265 -3.68 3.68 18.77
C LYS A 265 -4.36 3.51 17.41
N MET A 266 -3.75 4.04 16.35
CA MET A 266 -4.25 3.86 14.99
C MET A 266 -3.87 2.49 14.43
N GLN A 267 -4.74 1.97 13.56
CA GLN A 267 -4.60 0.64 12.97
C GLN A 267 -3.90 0.78 11.63
N SER A 268 -2.85 0.00 11.39
CA SER A 268 -2.27 -0.06 10.05
C SER A 268 -3.07 -1.02 9.18
N CYS A 269 -3.39 -0.61 7.95
CA CYS A 269 -4.20 -1.43 7.04
C CYS A 269 -3.38 -2.60 6.47
N ILE A 270 -3.76 -3.82 6.88
CA ILE A 270 -3.28 -5.05 6.23
C ILE A 270 -3.99 -5.16 4.87
N HIS A 271 -3.22 -5.22 3.80
CA HIS A 271 -3.76 -5.25 2.45
C HIS A 271 -2.89 -6.06 1.50
N ARG A 272 -3.48 -6.48 0.38
CA ARG A 272 -2.82 -7.14 -0.76
C ARG A 272 -3.48 -6.71 -2.05
N VAL A 273 -2.81 -6.99 -3.18
CA VAL A 273 -3.44 -6.84 -4.50
C VAL A 273 -3.47 -8.19 -5.18
N VAL A 274 -4.65 -8.59 -5.63
CA VAL A 274 -4.87 -9.80 -6.44
C VAL A 274 -5.62 -9.43 -7.72
N PRO A 275 -5.42 -10.15 -8.83
CA PRO A 275 -6.21 -9.92 -10.04
C PRO A 275 -7.69 -10.25 -9.76
N PHE A 276 -8.56 -9.26 -9.88
CA PHE A 276 -10.00 -9.50 -9.87
C PHE A 276 -10.44 -10.18 -11.16
N ASN A 277 -9.98 -9.62 -12.29
CA ASN A 277 -10.04 -10.23 -13.61
C ASN A 277 -8.60 -10.54 -14.07
N PRO A 278 -8.21 -11.83 -14.21
CA PRO A 278 -6.84 -12.21 -14.56
C PRO A 278 -6.40 -11.82 -15.98
N SER A 279 -7.34 -11.44 -16.85
CA SER A 279 -7.06 -11.02 -18.23
C SER A 279 -6.96 -9.50 -18.40
N GLU A 280 -7.06 -8.73 -17.32
CA GLU A 280 -7.10 -7.28 -17.35
C GLU A 280 -5.77 -6.66 -16.88
N HIS A 281 -5.33 -5.62 -17.61
CA HIS A 281 -4.27 -4.73 -17.12
C HIS A 281 -4.83 -3.86 -16.01
N ARG A 282 -4.22 -3.86 -14.83
CA ARG A 282 -4.66 -3.01 -13.71
C ARG A 282 -3.65 -1.90 -13.43
N TYR A 283 -4.17 -0.70 -13.22
CA TYR A 283 -3.41 0.53 -13.03
C TYR A 283 -3.74 1.16 -11.69
N SER A 284 -2.71 1.58 -10.94
CA SER A 284 -2.92 2.33 -9.71
C SER A 284 -1.80 3.33 -9.43
N ILE A 285 -2.18 4.47 -8.88
CA ILE A 285 -1.28 5.54 -8.45
C ILE A 285 -1.35 5.63 -6.93
N ALA A 286 -0.23 5.43 -6.25
CA ALA A 286 -0.14 5.52 -4.80
C ALA A 286 0.83 6.63 -4.39
N TYR A 287 0.43 7.49 -3.48
CA TYR A 287 1.32 8.43 -2.83
C TYR A 287 1.56 7.99 -1.38
N PHE A 288 2.82 7.67 -1.07
CA PHE A 288 3.24 7.25 0.25
C PHE A 288 3.83 8.44 1.00
N LEU A 289 3.03 9.09 1.84
CA LEU A 289 3.53 10.13 2.73
C LEU A 289 4.33 9.48 3.87
N ARG A 290 5.61 9.80 3.98
CA ARG A 290 6.50 9.27 5.01
C ARG A 290 7.03 10.40 5.89
N ALA A 291 7.22 10.10 7.16
CA ALA A 291 7.86 11.02 8.09
C ALA A 291 9.31 11.31 7.66
N GLU A 292 9.85 12.41 8.15
CA GLU A 292 11.26 12.76 7.99
C GLU A 292 12.15 11.64 8.49
N ASP A 293 13.27 11.37 7.79
CA ASP A 293 14.08 10.17 8.03
C ASP A 293 14.58 10.05 9.47
N ASP A 294 14.79 11.17 10.16
CA ASP A 294 15.26 11.26 11.56
C ASP A 294 14.13 11.25 12.59
N THR A 295 12.87 11.23 12.17
CA THR A 295 11.71 11.13 13.07
C THR A 295 11.78 9.81 13.82
N MET A 296 11.82 9.87 15.15
CA MET A 296 11.94 8.70 16.00
C MET A 296 10.58 8.28 16.56
N PHE A 297 10.29 6.99 16.51
CA PHE A 297 9.11 6.38 17.10
C PHE A 297 9.47 5.06 17.79
N MET A 298 8.60 4.59 18.68
CA MET A 298 8.70 3.27 19.27
C MET A 298 7.91 2.28 18.41
N ASP A 299 8.59 1.27 17.87
CA ASP A 299 7.94 0.25 17.05
C ASP A 299 7.11 -0.75 17.87
N SER A 300 6.47 -1.71 17.20
CA SER A 300 5.64 -2.72 17.86
C SER A 300 6.39 -3.69 18.78
N GLU A 301 7.72 -3.72 18.73
CA GLU A 301 8.57 -4.53 19.60
C GLU A 301 9.17 -3.73 20.76
N GLY A 302 8.85 -2.43 20.86
CA GLY A 302 9.38 -1.54 21.88
C GLY A 302 10.77 -0.99 21.55
N ARG A 303 11.24 -1.14 20.31
CA ARG A 303 12.51 -0.54 19.85
C ARG A 303 12.27 0.92 19.49
N TYR A 304 13.20 1.80 19.87
CA TYR A 304 13.26 3.15 19.32
C TYR A 304 13.99 3.11 17.98
N VAL A 305 13.26 3.44 16.91
CA VAL A 305 13.79 3.44 15.54
C VAL A 305 13.44 4.76 14.87
N THR A 306 14.31 5.20 13.97
CA THR A 306 14.01 6.33 13.09
C THR A 306 13.14 5.89 11.91
N ALA A 307 12.41 6.82 11.29
CA ALA A 307 11.60 6.55 10.11
C ALA A 307 12.44 5.97 8.96
N GLY A 308 13.65 6.49 8.75
CA GLY A 308 14.60 5.97 7.77
C GLY A 308 15.05 4.54 8.08
N GLN A 309 15.39 4.25 9.35
CA GLN A 309 15.76 2.89 9.76
C GLN A 309 14.62 1.90 9.58
N TRP A 310 13.40 2.24 10.03
CA TRP A 310 12.22 1.38 9.84
C TRP A 310 11.96 1.13 8.35
N HIS A 311 12.09 2.17 7.53
CA HIS A 311 11.93 2.06 6.10
C HIS A 311 12.91 1.07 5.49
N ASP A 312 14.20 1.19 5.80
CA ASP A 312 15.23 0.33 5.22
C ASP A 312 15.15 -1.12 5.73
N GLU A 313 14.90 -1.32 7.03
CA GLU A 313 14.69 -2.65 7.62
C GLU A 313 13.51 -3.37 6.98
N LYS A 314 12.35 -2.70 6.89
CA LYS A 314 11.14 -3.28 6.34
C LYS A 314 11.23 -3.47 4.83
N PHE A 315 11.81 -2.51 4.10
CA PHE A 315 12.03 -2.65 2.66
C PHE A 315 12.95 -3.84 2.36
N LYS A 316 14.04 -3.99 3.13
CA LYS A 316 14.92 -5.16 3.02
C LYS A 316 14.14 -6.45 3.23
N ALA A 317 13.30 -6.52 4.27
CA ALA A 317 12.46 -7.69 4.53
C ALA A 317 11.50 -8.01 3.36
N PHE A 318 11.07 -7.02 2.57
CA PHE A 318 10.27 -7.29 1.36
C PHE A 318 11.07 -7.76 0.15
N THR A 319 12.34 -7.36 0.04
CA THR A 319 13.21 -7.72 -1.09
C THR A 319 14.04 -8.97 -0.84
N ASP A 320 14.22 -9.36 0.43
CA ASP A 320 14.98 -10.55 0.79
C ASP A 320 14.32 -11.83 0.21
N PRO A 321 15.10 -12.88 -0.10
CA PRO A 321 14.54 -14.17 -0.51
C PRO A 321 13.52 -14.71 0.48
N TRP A 322 12.51 -15.44 0.00
CA TRP A 322 11.39 -15.91 0.84
C TRP A 322 11.83 -16.66 2.10
N GLN A 323 12.96 -17.37 2.06
CA GLN A 323 13.53 -18.07 3.21
C GLN A 323 13.89 -17.10 4.35
N TRP A 324 14.41 -15.93 4.01
CA TRP A 324 14.76 -14.88 4.96
C TRP A 324 13.54 -14.08 5.38
N GLN A 325 12.56 -13.88 4.49
CA GLN A 325 11.25 -13.30 4.86
C GLN A 325 10.56 -14.16 5.93
N ALA A 326 10.64 -15.49 5.82
CA ALA A 326 10.10 -16.41 6.80
C ALA A 326 10.80 -16.35 8.17
N MET A 327 12.04 -15.85 8.22
CA MET A 327 12.81 -15.65 9.45
C MET A 327 12.67 -14.24 10.02
N ALA A 328 12.16 -13.27 9.24
CA ALA A 328 11.94 -11.92 9.70
C ALA A 328 10.94 -11.91 10.88
N PRO A 329 11.07 -10.96 11.82
CA PRO A 329 10.09 -10.80 12.88
C PRO A 329 8.68 -10.68 12.28
N LYS A 330 7.69 -11.40 12.81
CA LYS A 330 6.30 -11.36 12.30
C LYS A 330 5.71 -9.94 12.31
N SER A 331 6.20 -9.12 13.23
CA SER A 331 5.91 -7.69 13.36
C SER A 331 6.40 -6.87 12.15
N MET A 332 7.42 -7.30 11.43
CA MET A 332 8.07 -6.53 10.37
C MET A 332 7.15 -6.37 9.15
N ILE A 333 6.62 -7.47 8.61
CA ILE A 333 5.79 -7.44 7.40
C ILE A 333 4.45 -6.73 7.63
N LEU A 334 3.88 -6.87 8.83
CA LEU A 334 2.55 -6.36 9.18
C LEU A 334 2.56 -5.18 10.15
N GLY A 335 3.72 -4.55 10.42
CA GLY A 335 3.79 -3.39 11.32
C GLY A 335 3.29 -3.66 12.75
N GLY A 336 3.45 -4.91 13.21
CA GLY A 336 2.94 -5.38 14.50
C GLY A 336 1.42 -5.56 14.57
N MET A 337 0.71 -5.49 13.45
CA MET A 337 -0.70 -5.85 13.38
C MET A 337 -0.86 -7.35 13.60
N LYS A 338 -1.79 -7.73 14.48
CA LYS A 338 -2.10 -9.13 14.76
C LYS A 338 -3.15 -9.63 13.80
N GLU A 339 -2.92 -10.83 13.27
CA GLU A 339 -3.90 -11.58 12.50
C GLU A 339 -4.59 -12.62 13.39
N ALA A 340 -5.84 -12.94 13.07
CA ALA A 340 -6.53 -14.12 13.59
C ALA A 340 -6.98 -14.96 12.38
N GLY A 341 -6.73 -16.26 12.36
CA GLY A 341 -7.12 -17.17 11.26
C GLY A 341 -6.14 -17.25 10.08
N GLU A 342 -6.23 -18.33 9.31
CA GLU A 342 -5.38 -18.60 8.14
C GLU A 342 -5.72 -17.67 6.97
N ASP A 343 -4.72 -17.33 6.18
CA ASP A 343 -4.87 -16.57 4.93
C ASP A 343 -4.66 -17.52 3.76
N ASP A 344 -5.73 -17.79 3.01
CA ASP A 344 -5.69 -18.58 1.78
C ASP A 344 -5.93 -17.67 0.56
N PRO A 345 -4.85 -17.20 -0.11
CA PRO A 345 -4.98 -16.47 -1.37
C PRO A 345 -5.37 -17.37 -2.56
N THR A 346 -5.27 -18.70 -2.45
CA THR A 346 -5.36 -19.65 -3.58
C THR A 346 -6.76 -20.16 -3.88
N GLY A 347 -7.64 -20.14 -2.88
CA GLY A 347 -8.95 -20.73 -3.03
C GLY A 347 -8.98 -22.26 -2.91
N GLU A 348 -7.83 -22.95 -2.84
CA GLU A 348 -7.75 -24.41 -2.76
C GLU A 348 -8.01 -24.87 -1.32
N PRO A 349 -8.83 -25.93 -1.09
CA PRO A 349 -8.97 -26.49 0.24
C PRO A 349 -7.60 -26.92 0.75
N ALA A 350 -7.28 -26.57 2.00
CA ALA A 350 -6.02 -26.90 2.64
C ALA A 350 -5.65 -28.36 2.35
N PHE A 351 -4.49 -28.59 1.74
CA PHE A 351 -3.91 -29.92 1.69
C PHE A 351 -3.72 -30.37 3.14
N VAL A 352 -4.59 -31.26 3.60
CA VAL A 352 -4.40 -31.99 4.84
C VAL A 352 -3.10 -32.76 4.63
N SER A 353 -2.02 -32.30 5.25
CA SER A 353 -0.78 -33.08 5.29
C SER A 353 -1.14 -34.42 5.91
N ALA A 354 -1.00 -35.50 5.14
CA ALA A 354 -1.14 -36.84 5.67
C ALA A 354 -0.27 -36.97 6.94
N PRO A 355 -0.75 -37.61 8.02
CA PRO A 355 0.00 -37.69 9.25
C PRO A 355 1.36 -38.33 8.99
N ALA A 356 2.39 -37.76 9.59
CA ALA A 356 3.76 -38.24 9.49
C ALA A 356 3.79 -39.74 9.84
N VAL A 357 4.29 -40.55 8.90
CA VAL A 357 4.57 -41.97 9.14
C VAL A 357 5.59 -42.03 10.29
N SER A 358 5.18 -42.64 11.40
CA SER A 358 6.05 -42.88 12.56
C SER A 358 7.22 -43.77 12.15
N LYS A 359 8.42 -43.41 12.61
CA LYS A 359 9.60 -44.27 12.50
C LYS A 359 9.43 -45.47 13.43
N GLU A 360 8.85 -46.54 12.92
CA GLU A 360 8.98 -47.87 13.53
C GLU A 360 9.62 -48.85 12.55
N GLU A 361 10.71 -49.44 13.04
CA GLU A 361 11.39 -50.67 12.59
C GLU A 361 12.06 -50.68 11.20
N VAL A 362 13.26 -50.11 11.15
CA VAL A 362 14.31 -50.65 10.27
C VAL A 362 14.84 -51.92 10.93
N LYS A 363 14.42 -53.10 10.47
CA LYS A 363 15.08 -54.36 10.81
C LYS A 363 16.44 -54.43 10.11
N GLU A 364 17.51 -54.47 10.90
CA GLU A 364 18.83 -54.90 10.44
C GLU A 364 18.74 -56.34 9.91
N ILE A 365 19.01 -56.53 8.62
CA ILE A 365 19.32 -57.85 8.07
C ILE A 365 20.84 -57.97 8.10
N ALA A 366 21.33 -58.69 9.10
CA ALA A 366 22.72 -59.12 9.17
C ALA A 366 22.99 -60.14 8.05
N VAL A 367 23.98 -59.84 7.21
CA VAL A 367 24.56 -60.81 6.26
C VAL A 367 25.60 -61.62 7.04
N GLN A 368 25.40 -62.93 7.16
CA GLN A 368 26.44 -63.87 7.55
C GLN A 368 26.83 -64.73 6.34
N ALA A 369 28.14 -64.72 6.09
CA ALA A 369 29.03 -65.58 5.29
C ALA A 369 28.45 -66.46 4.18
#